data_AF-A0A934G9I8-F1
#
_entry.id   AF-A0A934G9I8-F1
#
_cell.length_a   1.000
_cell.length_b   1.000
_cell.length_c   1.000
_cell.angle_alpha   90.00
_cell.angle_beta   90.00
_cell.angle_gamma   90.00
#
_symmetry.space_group_name_H-M   'P 1'
#
loop_
_entity.id
_entity.type
_entity.pdbx_description
1 polymer ?
#
loop_
_entity_poly.entity_id
_entity_poly.type
_entity_poly.pdbx_seq_one_letter_code
_entity_poly.pdbx_strand_id
1 'polypeptide(L)'
;MLRIAPVRLVFMRQVYYTGIEALGIISLIALLSGTLVITQTVALMGADSELMLRVLVWVVVRELGPLFAAILIVARSTPAIATELALMKTHHEVDHLHYMGIPARDYLIVPRIAGVTLCVMVLSFYFQIIAVLGGMGVSTFYQRISFVEILGDFLEVVRPLELIGTLAKSFCFGASIAAISCFHGLTVEQAITEVPKAAIKAVMRSLLAVFAIDAVFAYLSLAF
;
A
#
# COMPACT_ATOMS: atom_id res chain seq x y z
N MET A 1 -1.34 7.65 23.66
CA MET A 1 -1.03 8.86 22.86
C MET A 1 -2.13 9.26 21.87
N LEU A 2 -3.00 8.36 21.38
CA LEU A 2 -4.10 8.70 20.43
C LEU A 2 -5.36 9.35 21.04
N ARG A 3 -5.39 9.66 22.34
CA ARG A 3 -6.58 10.18 23.03
C ARG A 3 -6.75 11.70 22.93
N ILE A 4 -5.75 12.40 22.40
CA ILE A 4 -5.74 13.87 22.28
C ILE A 4 -6.49 14.24 20.99
N ALA A 5 -7.57 15.02 21.11
CA ALA A 5 -8.51 15.34 20.02
C ALA A 5 -7.85 15.73 18.68
N PRO A 6 -6.83 16.61 18.64
CA PRO A 6 -6.17 16.97 17.38
C PRO A 6 -5.32 15.85 16.75
N VAL A 7 -4.71 14.95 17.54
CA VAL A 7 -3.96 13.79 17.00
C VAL A 7 -4.91 12.82 16.30
N ARG A 8 -6.11 12.62 16.87
CA ARG A 8 -7.16 11.81 16.26
C ARG A 8 -7.65 12.43 14.94
N LEU A 9 -7.72 13.75 14.86
CA LEU A 9 -8.13 14.44 13.64
C LEU A 9 -7.15 14.17 12.50
N VAL A 10 -5.84 14.31 12.75
CA VAL A 10 -4.80 14.03 11.73
C VAL A 10 -4.90 12.58 11.26
N PHE A 11 -5.01 11.63 12.20
CA PHE A 11 -5.16 10.22 11.85
C PHE A 11 -6.40 9.95 10.98
N MET A 12 -7.57 10.46 11.36
CA MET A 12 -8.81 10.28 10.59
C MET A 12 -8.72 10.91 9.21
N ARG A 13 -8.05 12.06 9.11
CA ARG A 13 -7.79 12.72 7.83
C ARG A 13 -6.94 11.83 6.93
N GLN A 14 -5.88 11.22 7.45
CA GLN A 14 -5.07 10.27 6.68
C GLN A 14 -5.90 9.06 6.25
N VAL A 15 -6.69 8.47 7.15
CA VAL A 15 -7.56 7.33 6.80
C VAL A 15 -8.51 7.67 5.65
N TYR A 16 -9.10 8.87 5.66
CA TYR A 16 -10.01 9.31 4.61
C TYR A 16 -9.30 9.53 3.27
N TYR A 17 -8.28 10.41 3.22
CA TYR A 17 -7.63 10.79 1.96
C TYR A 17 -6.69 9.71 1.40
N THR A 18 -6.01 8.95 2.25
CA THR A 18 -5.10 7.87 1.85
C THR A 18 -5.86 6.57 1.60
N GLY A 19 -6.84 6.24 2.44
CA GLY A 19 -7.59 4.99 2.36
C GLY A 19 -8.81 5.10 1.47
N ILE A 20 -9.84 5.81 1.94
CA ILE A 20 -11.19 5.79 1.34
C ILE A 20 -11.18 6.32 -0.09
N GLU A 21 -10.54 7.47 -0.33
CA GLU A 21 -10.53 8.02 -1.67
C GLU A 21 -9.71 7.18 -2.67
N ALA A 22 -8.87 6.24 -2.21
CA ALA A 22 -8.07 5.37 -3.07
C ALA A 22 -8.85 4.12 -3.55
N LEU A 23 -10.00 3.81 -2.93
CA LEU A 23 -10.79 2.61 -3.20
C LEU A 23 -11.21 2.49 -4.67
N GLY A 24 -11.59 3.58 -5.33
CA GLY A 24 -12.03 3.55 -6.72
C GLY A 24 -10.92 3.13 -7.68
N ILE A 25 -9.76 3.79 -7.60
CA ILE A 25 -8.61 3.50 -8.48
C ILE A 25 -8.04 2.12 -8.17
N ILE A 26 -7.91 1.75 -6.88
CA ILE A 26 -7.33 0.46 -6.52
C ILE A 26 -8.23 -0.71 -6.97
N SER A 27 -9.55 -0.54 -6.98
CA SER A 27 -10.49 -1.55 -7.50
C SER A 27 -10.27 -1.82 -8.97
N LEU A 28 -10.11 -0.76 -9.76
CA LEU A 28 -9.89 -0.87 -11.19
C LEU A 28 -8.56 -1.55 -11.49
N ILE A 29 -7.48 -1.13 -10.81
CA ILE A 29 -6.15 -1.76 -10.98
C ILE A 29 -6.21 -3.22 -10.56
N ALA A 30 -6.81 -3.54 -9.40
CA ALA A 30 -6.95 -4.91 -8.92
C ALA A 30 -7.66 -5.83 -9.91
N LEU A 31 -8.82 -5.39 -10.40
CA LEU A 31 -9.62 -6.17 -11.35
C LEU A 31 -8.85 -6.42 -12.64
N LEU A 32 -8.21 -5.38 -13.19
CA LEU A 32 -7.39 -5.51 -14.41
C LEU A 32 -6.15 -6.38 -14.19
N SER A 33 -5.46 -6.24 -13.06
CA SER A 33 -4.30 -7.07 -12.74
C SER A 33 -4.67 -8.55 -12.62
N GLY A 34 -5.78 -8.87 -11.94
CA GLY A 34 -6.26 -10.25 -11.80
C GLY A 34 -6.61 -10.91 -13.13
N THR A 35 -7.36 -10.21 -13.99
CA THR A 35 -7.72 -10.70 -15.32
C THR A 35 -6.50 -10.87 -16.22
N LEU A 36 -5.56 -9.92 -16.18
CA LEU A 36 -4.32 -9.97 -16.97
C LEU A 36 -3.44 -11.14 -16.57
N VAL A 37 -3.21 -11.37 -15.27
CA VAL A 37 -2.36 -12.48 -14.81
C VAL A 37 -2.92 -13.82 -15.26
N ILE A 38 -4.23 -14.04 -15.13
CA ILE A 38 -4.87 -15.29 -15.56
C ILE A 38 -4.81 -15.46 -17.08
N THR A 39 -5.11 -14.41 -17.84
CA THR A 39 -5.06 -14.46 -19.32
C THR A 39 -3.66 -14.82 -19.82
N GLN A 40 -2.62 -14.22 -19.22
CA GLN A 40 -1.23 -14.52 -19.57
C GLN A 40 -0.80 -15.92 -19.11
N THR A 41 -1.31 -16.40 -17.99
CA THR A 41 -1.04 -17.77 -17.52
C THR A 41 -1.60 -18.80 -18.50
N VAL A 42 -2.84 -18.59 -18.98
CA VAL A 42 -3.46 -19.45 -20.01
C VAL A 42 -2.67 -19.43 -21.30
N ALA A 43 -2.19 -18.26 -21.73
CA ALA A 43 -1.41 -18.13 -22.95
C ALA A 43 -0.06 -18.86 -22.89
N LEU A 44 0.57 -18.92 -21.72
CA LEU A 44 1.89 -19.55 -21.53
C LEU A 44 1.82 -21.05 -21.27
N MET A 45 0.86 -21.50 -20.45
CA MET A 45 0.83 -22.86 -19.90
C MET A 45 -0.42 -23.66 -20.28
N GLY A 46 -1.37 -23.04 -21.00
CA GLY A 46 -2.67 -23.63 -21.28
C GLY A 46 -3.65 -23.49 -20.10
N ALA A 47 -4.84 -24.07 -20.25
CA ALA A 47 -5.93 -23.94 -19.28
C ALA A 47 -5.87 -25.02 -18.17
N ASP A 48 -4.72 -25.17 -17.53
CA ASP A 48 -4.56 -26.05 -16.35
C ASP A 48 -5.09 -25.36 -15.09
N SER A 49 -6.12 -25.92 -14.47
CA SER A 49 -6.83 -25.32 -13.33
C SER A 49 -5.95 -25.15 -12.10
N GLU A 50 -5.12 -26.14 -11.80
CA GLU A 50 -4.32 -26.15 -10.57
C GLU A 50 -3.18 -25.13 -10.65
N LEU A 51 -2.49 -25.07 -11.80
CA LEU A 51 -1.41 -24.11 -12.02
C LEU A 51 -1.93 -22.67 -12.04
N MET A 52 -3.07 -22.42 -12.66
CA MET A 52 -3.67 -21.08 -12.70
C MET A 52 -4.02 -20.55 -11.31
N LEU A 53 -4.59 -21.40 -10.44
CA LEU A 53 -4.88 -21.06 -9.06
C LEU A 53 -3.63 -20.79 -8.24
N ARG A 54 -2.58 -21.62 -8.39
CA ARG A 54 -1.29 -21.39 -7.72
C ARG A 54 -0.66 -20.07 -8.16
N VAL A 55 -0.68 -19.74 -9.46
CA VAL A 55 -0.18 -18.45 -9.96
C VAL A 55 -0.99 -17.29 -9.39
N LEU A 56 -2.32 -17.41 -9.31
CA LEU A 56 -3.16 -16.38 -8.71
C LEU A 56 -2.77 -16.12 -7.25
N VAL A 57 -2.55 -17.16 -6.45
CA VAL A 57 -2.10 -17.01 -5.06
C VAL A 57 -0.68 -16.45 -4.99
N TRP A 58 0.26 -17.06 -5.71
CA TRP A 58 1.68 -16.75 -5.56
C TRP A 58 2.07 -15.41 -6.15
N VAL A 59 1.46 -15.02 -7.27
CA VAL A 59 1.78 -13.76 -7.94
C VAL A 59 0.85 -12.66 -7.44
N VAL A 60 -0.47 -12.88 -7.46
CA VAL A 60 -1.42 -11.80 -7.14
C VAL A 60 -1.50 -11.56 -5.64
N VAL A 61 -1.66 -12.62 -4.84
CA VAL A 61 -1.86 -12.44 -3.39
C VAL A 61 -0.55 -12.07 -2.70
N ARG A 62 0.55 -12.80 -2.92
CA ARG A 62 1.83 -12.57 -2.21
C ARG A 62 2.56 -11.31 -2.65
N GLU A 63 2.58 -11.04 -3.96
CA GLU A 63 3.45 -10.00 -4.52
C GLU A 63 2.66 -8.77 -4.97
N LEU A 64 1.79 -8.92 -5.96
CA LEU A 64 1.15 -7.78 -6.60
C LEU A 64 0.21 -7.01 -5.68
N GLY A 65 -0.50 -7.68 -4.77
CA GLY A 65 -1.43 -7.03 -3.84
C GLY A 65 -0.76 -5.98 -2.95
N PRO A 66 0.20 -6.37 -2.09
CA PRO A 66 0.97 -5.43 -1.27
C PRO A 66 1.69 -4.37 -2.11
N LEU A 67 2.30 -4.78 -3.23
CA LEU A 67 3.14 -3.90 -4.04
C LEU A 67 2.32 -2.80 -4.75
N PHE A 68 1.21 -3.14 -5.40
CA PHE A 68 0.36 -2.14 -6.07
C PHE A 68 -0.33 -1.21 -5.08
N ALA A 69 -0.79 -1.73 -3.93
CA ALA A 69 -1.32 -0.88 -2.87
C ALA A 69 -0.27 0.13 -2.40
N ALA A 70 0.96 -0.31 -2.14
CA ALA A 70 2.06 0.57 -1.74
C ALA A 70 2.41 1.61 -2.82
N ILE A 71 2.57 1.20 -4.08
CA ILE A 71 2.91 2.10 -5.19
C ILE A 71 1.83 3.17 -5.39
N LEU A 72 0.55 2.79 -5.31
CA LEU A 72 -0.57 3.74 -5.43
C LEU A 72 -0.51 4.80 -4.32
N ILE A 73 -0.26 4.38 -3.07
CA ILE A 73 -0.12 5.30 -1.93
C ILE A 73 1.11 6.20 -2.09
N VAL A 74 2.22 5.67 -2.61
CA VAL A 74 3.41 6.47 -2.93
C VAL A 74 3.12 7.52 -3.99
N ALA A 75 2.38 7.18 -5.05
CA ALA A 75 2.05 8.12 -6.11
C ALA A 75 1.13 9.25 -5.63
N ARG A 76 0.16 8.94 -4.74
CA ARG A 76 -0.89 9.88 -4.35
C ARG A 76 -0.62 10.60 -3.03
N SER A 77 -0.36 9.84 -1.96
CA SER A 77 -0.37 10.37 -0.59
C SER A 77 1.00 10.84 -0.14
N THR A 78 2.09 10.21 -0.58
CA THR A 78 3.45 10.67 -0.26
C THR A 78 3.72 12.13 -0.66
N PRO A 79 3.49 12.57 -1.91
CA PRO A 79 3.75 13.95 -2.28
C PRO A 79 2.84 14.93 -1.52
N ALA A 80 1.59 14.54 -1.26
CA ALA A 80 0.65 15.35 -0.47
C ALA A 80 1.12 15.53 0.98
N ILE A 81 1.51 14.44 1.65
CA ILE A 81 2.03 14.47 3.02
C ILE A 81 3.33 15.28 3.11
N ALA A 82 4.25 15.06 2.17
CA ALA A 82 5.51 15.79 2.13
C ALA A 82 5.30 17.29 1.89
N THR A 83 4.43 17.65 0.95
CA THR A 83 4.09 19.05 0.63
C THR A 83 3.43 19.73 1.82
N GLU A 84 2.48 19.07 2.48
CA GLU A 84 1.80 19.66 3.63
C GLU A 84 2.76 19.93 4.79
N LEU A 85 3.62 18.97 5.14
CA LEU A 85 4.62 19.16 6.19
C LEU A 85 5.66 20.22 5.82
N ALA A 86 6.04 20.28 4.54
CA ALA A 86 6.95 21.30 4.03
C ALA A 86 6.32 22.70 4.13
N LEU A 87 5.05 22.85 3.78
CA LEU A 87 4.32 24.12 3.91
C LEU A 87 4.21 24.55 5.38
N MET A 88 3.85 23.63 6.28
CA MET A 88 3.84 23.90 7.73
C MET A 88 5.22 24.35 8.23
N LYS A 89 6.31 23.80 7.68
CA LYS A 89 7.67 24.21 8.04
C LYS A 89 8.02 25.58 7.48
N THR A 90 7.70 25.87 6.22
CA THR A 90 7.95 27.18 5.59
C THR A 90 7.12 28.31 6.21
N HIS A 91 5.95 28.00 6.76
CA HIS A 91 5.08 28.95 7.47
C HIS A 91 5.38 29.04 8.97
N HIS A 92 6.45 28.41 9.46
CA HIS A 92 6.83 28.37 10.88
C HIS A 92 5.80 27.74 11.83
N GLU A 93 4.79 27.03 11.33
CA GLU A 93 3.80 26.35 12.17
C GLU A 93 4.44 25.25 13.03
N VAL A 94 5.45 24.55 12.48
CA VAL A 94 6.22 23.54 13.23
C VAL A 94 7.01 24.18 14.39
N ASP A 95 7.55 25.39 14.18
CA ASP A 95 8.30 26.11 15.20
C ASP A 95 7.35 26.66 16.28
N HIS A 96 6.15 27.10 15.89
CA HIS A 96 5.09 27.49 16.83
C HIS A 96 4.68 26.35 17.75
N LEU A 97 4.53 25.12 17.23
CA LEU A 97 4.26 23.95 18.07
C LEU A 97 5.37 23.74 19.12
N HIS A 98 6.63 23.97 18.74
CA HIS A 98 7.75 23.85 19.67
C HIS A 98 7.70 24.92 20.77
N TYR A 99 7.39 26.17 20.44
CA TYR A 99 7.22 27.25 21.42
C TYR A 99 6.05 27.02 22.38
N MET A 100 5.01 26.31 21.93
CA MET A 100 3.88 25.89 22.77
C MET A 100 4.19 24.68 23.67
N GLY A 101 5.41 24.12 23.60
CA GLY A 101 5.79 22.92 24.34
C GLY A 101 5.15 21.62 23.81
N ILE A 102 4.63 21.64 22.58
CA ILE A 102 4.00 20.48 21.95
C ILE A 102 5.05 19.74 21.10
N PRO A 103 5.34 18.45 21.39
CA PRO A 103 6.30 17.69 20.60
C PRO A 103 5.74 17.43 19.18
N ALA A 104 6.33 18.08 18.17
CA ALA A 104 5.95 17.94 16.77
C ALA A 104 5.97 16.49 16.28
N ARG A 105 6.85 15.65 16.85
CA ARG A 105 6.90 14.20 16.57
C ARG A 105 5.57 13.51 16.88
N ASP A 106 5.04 13.71 18.09
CA ASP A 106 3.84 13.01 18.54
C ASP A 106 2.58 13.59 17.89
N TYR A 107 2.62 14.88 17.57
CA TYR A 107 1.49 15.59 16.98
C TYR A 107 1.36 15.40 15.46
N LEU A 108 2.49 15.40 14.73
CA LEU A 108 2.49 15.34 13.25
C LEU A 108 2.86 13.97 12.72
N ILE A 109 3.92 13.34 13.25
CA ILE A 109 4.54 12.16 12.63
C ILE A 109 3.78 10.89 13.01
N VAL A 110 3.58 10.66 14.31
CA VAL A 110 2.93 9.44 14.83
C VAL A 110 1.55 9.17 14.21
N PRO A 111 0.59 10.12 14.17
CA PRO A 111 -0.72 9.86 13.57
C PRO A 111 -0.64 9.60 12.06
N ARG A 112 0.31 10.22 11.35
CA ARG A 112 0.52 9.98 9.92
C ARG A 112 1.06 8.59 9.64
N ILE A 113 2.07 8.16 10.39
CA ILE A 113 2.62 6.81 10.29
C ILE A 113 1.54 5.77 10.58
N ALA A 114 0.80 5.92 11.69
CA ALA A 114 -0.26 4.99 12.03
C ALA A 114 -1.38 4.96 10.98
N GLY A 115 -1.82 6.12 10.48
CA GLY A 115 -2.88 6.22 9.48
C GLY A 115 -2.51 5.60 8.15
N VAL A 116 -1.36 5.98 7.59
CA VAL A 116 -0.89 5.46 6.30
C VAL A 116 -0.59 3.97 6.37
N THR A 117 0.01 3.49 7.48
CA THR A 117 0.29 2.06 7.67
C THR A 117 -0.99 1.24 7.67
N LEU A 118 -2.00 1.68 8.42
CA LEU A 118 -3.31 1.03 8.42
C LEU A 118 -3.94 1.05 7.02
N CYS A 119 -3.89 2.18 6.31
CA CYS A 119 -4.42 2.29 4.95
C CYS A 119 -3.76 1.30 4.00
N VAL A 120 -2.42 1.20 3.99
CA VAL A 120 -1.71 0.26 3.09
C VAL A 120 -2.08 -1.19 3.39
N MET A 121 -2.18 -1.56 4.68
CA MET A 121 -2.61 -2.92 5.07
C MET A 121 -4.02 -3.23 4.58
N VAL A 122 -4.98 -2.34 4.83
CA VAL A 122 -6.38 -2.54 4.45
C VAL A 122 -6.55 -2.54 2.93
N LEU A 123 -5.87 -1.61 2.22
CA LEU A 123 -5.93 -1.51 0.78
C LEU A 123 -5.25 -2.70 0.07
N SER A 124 -4.18 -3.23 0.64
CA SER A 124 -3.55 -4.47 0.15
C SER A 124 -4.53 -5.64 0.19
N PHE A 125 -5.21 -5.84 1.32
CA PHE A 125 -6.19 -6.91 1.46
C PHE A 125 -7.39 -6.72 0.53
N TYR A 126 -7.87 -5.47 0.42
CA TYR A 126 -8.94 -5.11 -0.51
C TYR A 126 -8.57 -5.37 -1.97
N PHE A 127 -7.34 -5.01 -2.38
CA PHE A 127 -6.82 -5.30 -3.71
C PHE A 127 -6.84 -6.81 -3.99
N GLN A 128 -6.33 -7.61 -3.05
CA GLN A 128 -6.26 -9.07 -3.21
C GLN A 128 -7.63 -9.68 -3.46
N ILE A 129 -8.66 -9.27 -2.70
CA ILE A 129 -10.03 -9.75 -2.90
C ILE A 129 -10.51 -9.45 -4.32
N ILE A 130 -10.40 -8.19 -4.77
CA ILE A 130 -10.92 -7.79 -6.08
C ILE A 130 -10.12 -8.45 -7.22
N ALA A 131 -8.81 -8.54 -7.09
CA ALA A 131 -7.96 -9.14 -8.11
C ALA A 131 -8.21 -10.65 -8.23
N VAL A 132 -8.40 -11.35 -7.11
CA VAL A 132 -8.78 -12.77 -7.11
C VAL A 132 -10.14 -12.97 -7.76
N LEU A 133 -11.14 -12.16 -7.40
CA LEU A 133 -12.47 -12.23 -8.02
C LEU A 133 -12.42 -11.97 -9.54
N GLY A 134 -11.64 -10.98 -9.97
CA GLY A 134 -11.41 -10.70 -11.39
C GLY A 134 -10.73 -11.85 -12.12
N GLY A 135 -9.68 -12.43 -11.52
CA GLY A 135 -8.96 -13.57 -12.07
C GLY A 135 -9.83 -14.83 -12.18
N MET A 136 -10.56 -15.16 -11.12
CA MET A 136 -11.51 -16.28 -11.10
C MET A 136 -12.61 -16.10 -12.16
N GLY A 137 -13.12 -14.87 -12.31
CA GLY A 137 -14.13 -14.55 -13.32
C GLY A 137 -13.65 -14.83 -14.74
N VAL A 138 -12.36 -14.68 -15.04
CA VAL A 138 -11.78 -15.06 -16.34
C VAL A 138 -11.52 -16.57 -16.42
N SER A 139 -11.04 -17.17 -15.33
CA SER A 139 -10.71 -18.61 -15.26
C SER A 139 -11.93 -19.50 -15.52
N THR A 140 -13.13 -19.12 -15.04
CA THR A 140 -14.39 -19.84 -15.32
C THR A 140 -14.70 -19.90 -16.82
N PHE A 141 -14.44 -18.83 -17.59
CA PHE A 141 -14.66 -18.82 -19.04
C PHE A 141 -13.74 -19.77 -19.79
N TYR A 142 -12.46 -19.87 -19.38
CA TYR A 142 -11.48 -20.73 -20.05
C TYR A 142 -11.62 -22.21 -19.66
N GLN A 143 -11.87 -22.51 -18.38
CA GLN A 143 -11.90 -23.88 -17.87
C GLN A 143 -13.30 -24.52 -17.92
N ARG A 144 -14.36 -23.71 -18.10
CA ARG A 144 -15.78 -24.16 -18.05
C ARG A 144 -16.16 -24.82 -16.71
N ILE A 145 -15.48 -24.42 -15.63
CA ILE A 145 -15.76 -24.84 -14.25
C ILE A 145 -16.63 -23.77 -13.59
N SER A 146 -17.48 -24.16 -12.63
CA SER A 146 -18.32 -23.21 -11.91
C SER A 146 -17.48 -22.30 -11.00
N PHE A 147 -17.94 -21.07 -10.77
CA PHE A 147 -17.26 -20.12 -9.88
C PHE A 147 -17.13 -20.65 -8.45
N VAL A 148 -18.12 -21.43 -7.99
CA VAL A 148 -18.16 -21.97 -6.62
C VAL A 148 -17.09 -23.04 -6.42
N GLU A 149 -16.87 -23.90 -7.42
CA GLU A 149 -15.81 -24.92 -7.39
C GLU A 149 -14.42 -24.27 -7.35
N ILE A 150 -14.15 -23.31 -8.25
CA ILE A 150 -12.86 -22.60 -8.29
C ILE A 150 -12.59 -21.85 -6.97
N LEU A 151 -13.62 -21.30 -6.34
CA LEU A 151 -13.48 -20.65 -5.05
C LEU A 151 -13.11 -21.65 -3.94
N GLY A 152 -13.70 -22.85 -3.96
CA GLY A 152 -13.33 -23.94 -3.04
C GLY A 152 -11.86 -24.32 -3.20
N ASP A 153 -11.45 -24.61 -4.42
CA ASP A 153 -10.06 -25.00 -4.74
C ASP A 153 -9.06 -23.89 -4.34
N PHE A 154 -9.41 -22.62 -4.57
CA PHE A 154 -8.58 -21.50 -4.16
C PHE A 154 -8.37 -21.44 -2.65
N LEU A 155 -9.42 -21.68 -1.86
CA LEU A 155 -9.33 -21.66 -0.39
C LEU A 155 -8.47 -22.82 0.15
N GLU A 156 -8.36 -23.93 -0.60
CA GLU A 156 -7.44 -25.03 -0.26
C GLU A 156 -5.98 -24.70 -0.59
N VAL A 157 -5.74 -23.91 -1.64
CA VAL A 157 -4.39 -23.47 -2.05
C VAL A 157 -3.87 -22.34 -1.16
N VAL A 158 -4.74 -21.43 -0.70
CA VAL A 158 -4.34 -20.30 0.15
C VAL A 158 -3.98 -20.79 1.55
N ARG A 159 -2.69 -20.67 1.89
CA ARG A 159 -2.20 -20.98 3.24
C ARG A 159 -2.28 -19.75 4.14
N PRO A 160 -2.59 -19.90 5.45
CA PRO A 160 -2.57 -18.79 6.41
C PRO A 160 -1.23 -18.05 6.48
N LEU A 161 -0.13 -18.74 6.20
CA LEU A 161 1.21 -18.16 6.14
C LEU A 161 1.33 -17.04 5.08
N GLU A 162 0.64 -17.19 3.95
CA GLU A 162 0.64 -16.18 2.87
C GLU A 162 -0.07 -14.90 3.31
N LEU A 163 -1.17 -15.04 4.06
CA LEU A 163 -1.92 -13.90 4.60
C LEU A 163 -1.11 -13.16 5.66
N ILE A 164 -0.39 -13.89 6.53
CA ILE A 164 0.48 -13.29 7.54
C ILE A 164 1.66 -12.58 6.88
N GLY A 165 2.29 -13.21 5.88
CA GLY A 165 3.40 -12.65 5.14
C GLY A 165 3.01 -11.35 4.41
N THR A 166 1.86 -11.34 3.75
CA THR A 166 1.35 -10.15 3.06
C THR A 166 0.97 -9.02 4.02
N LEU A 167 0.38 -9.33 5.19
CA LEU A 167 0.11 -8.35 6.23
C LEU A 167 1.39 -7.72 6.79
N ALA A 168 2.40 -8.54 7.10
CA ALA A 168 3.69 -8.07 7.60
C ALA A 168 4.40 -7.18 6.57
N LYS A 169 4.39 -7.59 5.30
CA LYS A 169 4.97 -6.85 4.18
C LYS A 169 4.29 -5.49 4.00
N SER A 170 2.96 -5.47 3.95
CA SER A 170 2.16 -4.25 3.82
C SER A 170 2.32 -3.29 5.01
N PHE A 171 2.52 -3.83 6.22
CA PHE A 171 2.87 -3.03 7.40
C PHE A 171 4.22 -2.32 7.20
N CYS A 172 5.26 -3.04 6.78
CA CYS A 172 6.58 -2.46 6.53
C CYS A 172 6.55 -1.41 5.41
N PHE A 173 5.78 -1.65 4.34
CA PHE A 173 5.57 -0.66 3.28
C PHE A 173 4.91 0.61 3.82
N GLY A 174 3.75 0.50 4.47
CA GLY A 174 3.06 1.68 4.97
C GLY A 174 3.87 2.49 5.99
N ALA A 175 4.59 1.80 6.89
CA ALA A 175 5.44 2.46 7.88
C ALA A 175 6.62 3.22 7.23
N SER A 176 7.30 2.59 6.27
CA SER A 176 8.43 3.21 5.55
C SER A 176 7.98 4.38 4.68
N ILE A 177 6.89 4.24 3.92
CA ILE A 177 6.31 5.30 3.08
C ILE A 177 6.00 6.53 3.93
N ALA A 178 5.30 6.34 5.05
CA ALA A 178 4.89 7.43 5.91
C ALA A 178 6.09 8.11 6.60
N ALA A 179 7.05 7.33 7.09
CA ALA A 179 8.26 7.84 7.73
C ALA A 179 9.10 8.68 6.75
N ILE A 180 9.32 8.19 5.52
CA ILE A 180 10.08 8.88 4.48
C ILE A 180 9.35 10.16 4.04
N SER A 181 8.02 10.11 3.90
CA SER A 181 7.21 11.28 3.58
C SER A 181 7.32 12.36 4.65
N CYS A 182 7.24 11.97 5.92
CA CYS A 182 7.39 12.90 7.04
C CYS A 182 8.79 13.48 7.13
N PHE A 183 9.81 12.65 6.94
CA PHE A 183 11.20 13.07 6.98
C PHE A 183 11.50 14.13 5.92
N HIS A 184 11.16 13.87 4.66
CA HIS A 184 11.42 14.82 3.58
C HIS A 184 10.57 16.09 3.67
N GLY A 185 9.33 16.01 4.14
CA GLY A 185 8.49 17.19 4.37
C GLY A 185 9.02 18.09 5.50
N LEU A 186 9.57 17.51 6.58
CA LEU A 186 10.08 18.29 7.72
C LEU A 186 11.53 18.80 7.55
N THR A 187 12.25 18.32 6.54
CA THR A 187 13.66 18.71 6.27
C THR A 187 13.76 19.90 5.30
N VAL A 188 12.63 20.47 4.87
CA VAL A 188 12.61 21.59 3.93
C VAL A 188 13.13 22.86 4.61
N GLU A 189 14.04 23.56 3.93
CA GLU A 189 14.48 24.90 4.34
C GLU A 189 13.35 25.92 4.14
N GLN A 190 13.44 27.11 4.74
CA GLN A 190 12.33 28.09 4.78
C GLN A 190 11.92 28.65 3.39
N ALA A 191 12.54 28.22 2.30
CA ALA A 191 12.19 28.63 0.95
C ALA A 191 11.04 27.78 0.36
N ILE A 192 9.95 28.44 -0.05
CA ILE A 192 8.78 27.80 -0.70
C ILE A 192 9.16 27.03 -1.97
N THR A 193 10.24 27.44 -2.66
CA THR A 193 10.76 26.79 -3.87
C THR A 193 11.30 25.37 -3.63
N GLU A 194 11.56 24.99 -2.37
CA GLU A 194 12.03 23.65 -2.00
C GLU A 194 10.87 22.65 -1.79
N VAL A 195 9.63 23.13 -1.64
CA VAL A 195 8.46 22.28 -1.34
C VAL A 195 8.25 21.19 -2.42
N PRO A 196 8.23 21.52 -3.73
CA PRO A 196 8.09 20.49 -4.77
C PRO A 196 9.27 19.51 -4.80
N LYS A 197 10.50 20.00 -4.53
CA LYS A 197 11.71 19.17 -4.50
C LYS A 197 11.64 18.14 -3.39
N ALA A 198 11.11 18.53 -2.23
CA ALA A 198 10.91 17.62 -1.10
C ALA A 198 9.87 16.54 -1.41
N ALA A 199 8.76 16.90 -2.06
CA ALA A 199 7.75 15.95 -2.50
C ALA A 199 8.32 14.91 -3.47
N ILE A 200 9.08 15.35 -4.48
CA ILE A 200 9.74 14.45 -5.45
C ILE A 200 10.75 13.54 -4.75
N LYS A 201 11.60 14.08 -3.86
CA LYS A 201 12.54 13.26 -3.07
C LYS A 201 11.82 12.22 -2.22
N ALA A 202 10.71 12.59 -1.57
CA ALA A 202 9.90 11.69 -0.76
C ALA A 202 9.35 10.52 -1.59
N VAL A 203 8.80 10.80 -2.78
CA VAL A 203 8.28 9.78 -3.70
C VAL A 203 9.39 8.82 -4.13
N MET A 204 10.51 9.35 -4.63
CA MET A 204 11.62 8.53 -5.11
C MET A 204 12.20 7.62 -4.01
N ARG A 205 12.41 8.17 -2.80
CA ARG A 205 12.93 7.41 -1.66
C ARG A 205 11.93 6.38 -1.15
N SER A 206 10.63 6.70 -1.16
CA SER A 206 9.59 5.76 -0.76
C SER A 206 9.48 4.60 -1.74
N LEU A 207 9.53 4.84 -3.05
CA LEU A 207 9.56 3.78 -4.07
C LEU A 207 10.76 2.85 -3.87
N LEU A 208 11.96 3.42 -3.71
CA LEU A 208 13.17 2.63 -3.47
C LEU A 208 13.06 1.77 -2.20
N ALA A 209 12.52 2.34 -1.12
CA ALA A 209 12.30 1.60 0.12
C ALA A 209 11.28 0.46 -0.05
N VAL A 210 10.17 0.71 -0.76
CA VAL A 210 9.17 -0.33 -1.07
C VAL A 210 9.80 -1.47 -1.85
N PHE A 211 10.50 -1.21 -2.96
CA PHE A 211 11.15 -2.27 -3.74
C PHE A 211 12.27 -3.00 -2.97
N ALA A 212 13.03 -2.30 -2.12
CA ALA A 212 14.04 -2.94 -1.30
C ALA A 212 13.42 -3.89 -0.26
N ILE A 213 12.36 -3.44 0.42
CA ILE A 213 11.61 -4.26 1.38
C ILE A 213 10.97 -5.44 0.64
N ASP A 214 10.41 -5.20 -0.54
CA ASP A 214 9.78 -6.22 -1.39
C ASP A 214 10.76 -7.36 -1.72
N ALA A 215 11.96 -7.02 -2.17
CA ALA A 215 13.02 -7.99 -2.48
C ALA A 215 13.46 -8.80 -1.25
N VAL A 216 13.58 -8.16 -0.08
CA VAL A 216 13.93 -8.84 1.18
C VAL A 216 12.85 -9.85 1.57
N PHE A 217 11.58 -9.46 1.51
CA PHE A 217 10.46 -10.35 1.81
C PHE A 217 10.34 -11.48 0.79
N ALA A 218 10.53 -11.21 -0.50
CA ALA A 218 10.51 -12.22 -1.55
C ALA A 218 11.59 -13.29 -1.29
N TYR A 219 12.83 -12.87 -0.98
CA TYR A 219 13.91 -13.79 -0.64
C TYR A 219 13.60 -14.61 0.62
N LEU A 220 13.12 -13.96 1.69
CA LEU A 220 12.74 -14.65 2.93
C LEU A 220 11.66 -15.70 2.69
N SER A 221 10.69 -15.38 1.83
CA SER A 221 9.55 -16.25 1.52
C SER A 221 9.89 -17.45 0.63
N LEU A 222 11.10 -17.49 0.03
CA LEU A 222 11.67 -18.64 -0.66
C LEU A 222 12.45 -19.56 0.29
N ALA A 223 12.87 -19.04 1.46
CA ALA A 223 13.64 -19.78 2.44
C ALA A 223 12.79 -20.65 3.38
N PHE A 224 11.45 -20.54 3.29
CA PHE A 224 10.44 -21.31 4.03
C PHE A 224 9.45 -21.96 3.07
#